data_AF-K0ZZK6-F1
#
_entry.id   AF-K0ZZK6-F1
#
_cell.length_a   1.000
_cell.length_b   1.000
_cell.length_c   1.000
_cell.angle_alpha   90.00
_cell.angle_beta   90.00
_cell.angle_gamma   90.00
#
_symmetry.space_group_name_H-M   'P 1'
#
loop_
_entity.id
_entity.type
_entity.pdbx_description
1 polymer ?
#
loop_
_entity_poly.entity_id
_entity_poly.type
_entity_poly.pdbx_seq_one_letter_code
_entity_poly.pdbx_strand_id
1 'polypeptide(L)'
;EVEFWFAMVKIVAILAMIATGVFMVLTGFKTPHGVASLANISDQFSLFPNGVMNFVMAFQMVFFAYLMIEFIGVTTSETKNPRQVLPKAVKEIPLRIIFFYGGALIAIMAIIPWSYLNSSDSPFVTVFELAGIKWAAALINFVVLTSAASALNSTLYSTGRHLYQIAHDSPNRFLKAIKVDTLSRHNVPQNAIIASAILIALAAFINVLPGVSDAFALITASSSGVYIAIYILIMVAHLKYR
;
A
#
# COMPACT_ATOMS: atom_id res chain seq x y z
N GLU A 1 10.43 -7.76 15.71
CA GLU A 1 11.07 -6.47 16.03
C GLU A 1 11.33 -5.61 14.78
N VAL A 2 11.91 -6.13 13.69
CA VAL A 2 12.15 -5.34 12.45
C VAL A 2 10.88 -4.70 11.88
N GLU A 3 9.76 -5.42 11.82
CA GLU A 3 8.49 -4.87 11.34
C GLU A 3 7.97 -3.70 12.19
N PHE A 4 8.21 -3.72 13.50
CA PHE A 4 7.82 -2.63 14.39
C PHE A 4 8.57 -1.34 14.03
N TRP A 5 9.88 -1.44 13.84
CA TRP A 5 10.72 -0.31 13.43
C TRP A 5 10.34 0.20 12.04
N PHE A 6 10.11 -0.70 11.08
CA PHE A 6 9.68 -0.30 9.74
C PHE A 6 8.31 0.37 9.75
N ALA A 7 7.36 -0.10 10.57
CA ALA A 7 6.07 0.56 10.73
C ALA A 7 6.20 1.95 11.36
N MET A 8 7.09 2.10 12.36
CA MET A 8 7.33 3.37 13.04
C MET A 8 7.82 4.45 12.07
N VAL A 9 8.75 4.13 11.17
CA VAL A 9 9.29 5.09 10.19
C VAL A 9 8.18 5.70 9.33
N LYS A 10 7.22 4.89 8.85
CA LYS A 10 6.11 5.36 8.00
C LYS A 10 5.16 6.25 8.80
N ILE A 11 4.81 5.83 10.01
CA ILE A 11 3.88 6.58 10.88
C ILE A 11 4.47 7.95 11.22
N VAL A 12 5.75 8.00 11.60
CA VAL A 12 6.44 9.26 11.92
C VAL A 12 6.46 10.20 10.70
N ALA A 13 6.75 9.68 9.50
CA ALA A 13 6.76 10.50 8.29
C ALA A 13 5.37 11.10 7.97
N ILE A 14 4.30 10.31 8.12
CA ILE A 14 2.93 10.79 7.91
C ILE A 14 2.53 11.82 8.96
N LEU A 15 2.85 11.57 10.24
CA LEU A 15 2.56 12.54 11.31
C LEU A 15 3.34 13.83 11.12
N ALA A 16 4.60 13.76 10.68
CA ALA A 16 5.40 14.94 10.34
C ALA A 16 4.76 15.73 9.19
N MET A 17 4.30 15.05 8.13
CA MET A 17 3.58 15.69 7.02
C MET A 17 2.33 16.43 7.50
N ILE A 18 1.50 15.77 8.33
CA ILE A 18 0.29 16.37 8.89
C ILE A 18 0.64 17.58 9.76
N ALA A 19 1.64 17.45 10.63
CA ALA A 19 2.09 18.55 11.50
C ALA A 19 2.63 19.74 10.69
N THR A 20 3.40 19.49 9.62
CA THR A 20 3.87 20.54 8.70
C THR A 20 2.69 21.25 8.01
N GLY A 21 1.70 20.49 7.53
CA GLY A 21 0.46 21.05 6.97
C GLY A 21 -0.26 21.98 7.95
N VAL A 22 -0.49 21.51 9.16
CA VAL A 22 -1.13 22.31 10.22
C VAL A 22 -0.32 23.57 10.53
N PHE A 23 0.99 23.45 10.69
CA PHE A 23 1.87 24.59 10.96
C PHE A 23 1.84 25.64 9.84
N MET A 24 1.95 25.21 8.58
CA MET A 24 1.95 26.10 7.42
C MET A 24 0.60 26.83 7.25
N VAL A 25 -0.51 26.15 7.49
CA VAL A 25 -1.85 26.76 7.46
C VAL A 25 -2.01 27.77 8.60
N LEU A 26 -1.63 27.42 9.83
CA LEU A 26 -1.77 28.32 10.99
C LEU A 26 -0.89 29.59 10.89
N THR A 27 0.25 29.49 10.22
CA THR A 27 1.17 30.61 10.02
C THR A 27 0.86 31.44 8.76
N GLY A 28 -0.10 31.01 7.93
CA GLY A 28 -0.37 31.66 6.64
C GLY A 28 0.83 31.59 5.70
N PHE A 29 1.54 30.47 5.70
CA PHE A 29 2.77 30.28 4.93
C PHE A 29 2.53 30.52 3.42
N LYS A 30 3.40 31.32 2.80
CA LYS A 30 3.32 31.62 1.36
C LYS A 30 4.12 30.59 0.56
N THR A 31 3.44 29.88 -0.31
CA THR A 31 4.03 28.97 -1.30
C THR A 31 4.07 29.64 -2.68
N PRO A 32 4.82 29.09 -3.65
CA PRO A 32 4.76 29.56 -5.04
C PRO A 32 3.36 29.50 -5.67
N HIS A 33 2.43 28.75 -5.09
CA HIS A 33 1.07 28.51 -5.61
C HIS A 33 -0.02 29.22 -4.80
N GLY A 34 0.34 30.04 -3.80
CA GLY A 34 -0.62 30.76 -2.97
C GLY A 34 -0.30 30.67 -1.48
N VAL A 35 -1.27 31.01 -0.64
CA VAL A 35 -1.14 30.89 0.82
C VAL A 35 -1.64 29.50 1.24
N ALA A 36 -0.90 28.82 2.11
CA ALA A 36 -1.37 27.57 2.71
C ALA A 36 -2.68 27.80 3.47
N SER A 37 -3.75 27.14 3.05
CA SER A 37 -5.11 27.32 3.56
C SER A 37 -5.97 26.11 3.25
N LEU A 38 -6.91 25.78 4.13
CA LEU A 38 -7.93 24.76 3.85
C LEU A 38 -8.80 25.12 2.63
N ALA A 39 -8.87 26.41 2.27
CA ALA A 39 -9.58 26.86 1.06
C ALA A 39 -8.98 26.25 -0.22
N ASN A 40 -7.67 25.94 -0.24
CA ASN A 40 -6.98 25.35 -1.40
C ASN A 40 -7.52 23.96 -1.79
N ILE A 41 -8.22 23.28 -0.87
CA ILE A 41 -8.83 21.97 -1.11
C ILE A 41 -10.07 22.09 -2.00
N SER A 42 -10.89 23.11 -1.74
CA SER A 42 -12.16 23.34 -2.43
C SER A 42 -12.06 24.37 -3.55
N ASP A 43 -10.98 25.16 -3.58
CA ASP A 43 -10.81 26.16 -4.62
C ASP A 43 -10.76 25.51 -6.00
N GLN A 44 -11.52 26.07 -6.92
CA GLN A 44 -11.73 25.56 -8.29
C GLN A 44 -12.20 24.10 -8.38
N PHE A 45 -12.81 23.54 -7.31
CA PHE A 45 -13.21 22.14 -7.29
C PHE A 45 -14.12 21.77 -8.47
N SER A 46 -13.73 20.71 -9.18
CA SER A 46 -14.55 20.03 -10.16
C SER A 46 -14.58 18.55 -9.82
N LEU A 47 -15.75 17.91 -9.93
CA LEU A 47 -15.91 16.50 -9.59
C LEU A 47 -15.26 15.57 -10.64
N PHE A 48 -15.17 16.04 -11.88
CA PHE A 48 -14.59 15.30 -13.01
C PHE A 48 -13.66 16.18 -13.87
N PRO A 49 -12.57 16.73 -13.30
CA PRO A 49 -11.70 17.68 -14.02
C PRO A 49 -11.00 17.03 -15.21
N ASN A 50 -10.73 15.72 -15.12
CA ASN A 50 -10.14 14.91 -16.17
C ASN A 50 -11.18 14.01 -16.87
N GLY A 51 -12.49 14.24 -16.65
CA GLY A 51 -13.57 13.42 -17.19
C GLY A 51 -13.94 12.19 -16.34
N VAL A 52 -15.13 11.65 -16.60
CA VAL A 52 -15.73 10.55 -15.81
C VAL A 52 -14.92 9.26 -15.90
N MET A 53 -14.35 8.95 -17.07
CA MET A 53 -13.56 7.73 -17.26
C MET A 53 -12.31 7.73 -16.37
N ASN A 54 -11.58 8.85 -16.31
CA ASN A 54 -10.40 8.98 -15.46
C ASN A 54 -10.75 8.91 -13.97
N PHE A 55 -11.92 9.42 -13.58
CA PHE A 55 -12.44 9.24 -12.23
C PHE A 55 -12.69 7.76 -11.89
N VAL A 56 -13.29 6.99 -12.81
CA VAL A 56 -13.50 5.55 -12.63
C VAL A 56 -12.15 4.82 -12.57
N MET A 57 -11.19 5.17 -13.43
CA MET A 57 -9.85 4.59 -13.42
C MET A 57 -9.08 4.90 -12.12
N ALA A 58 -9.32 6.05 -11.48
CA ALA A 58 -8.71 6.37 -10.19
C ALA A 58 -9.11 5.39 -9.08
N PHE A 59 -10.30 4.78 -9.12
CA PHE A 59 -10.68 3.75 -8.14
C PHE A 59 -9.78 2.53 -8.19
N GLN A 60 -9.25 2.17 -9.36
CA GLN A 60 -8.31 1.06 -9.47
C GLN A 60 -7.01 1.37 -8.69
N MET A 61 -6.51 2.61 -8.79
CA MET A 61 -5.35 3.07 -8.02
C MET A 61 -5.63 3.08 -6.51
N VAL A 62 -6.81 3.57 -6.11
CA VAL A 62 -7.25 3.58 -4.72
C VAL A 62 -7.41 2.16 -4.18
N PHE A 63 -8.01 1.25 -4.95
CA PHE A 63 -8.15 -0.15 -4.57
C PHE A 63 -6.80 -0.84 -4.43
N PHE A 64 -5.87 -0.57 -5.37
CA PHE A 64 -4.50 -1.07 -5.31
C PHE A 64 -3.81 -0.69 -3.99
N ALA A 65 -4.01 0.54 -3.52
CA ALA A 65 -3.41 1.03 -2.26
C ALA A 65 -3.86 0.27 -1.00
N TYR A 66 -4.98 -0.47 -1.08
CA TYR A 66 -5.55 -1.23 0.05
C TYR A 66 -5.73 -2.72 -0.26
N LEU A 67 -4.97 -3.25 -1.23
CA LEU A 67 -4.89 -4.69 -1.43
C LEU A 67 -4.34 -5.39 -0.20
N MET A 68 -4.60 -6.70 -0.12
CA MET A 68 -4.06 -7.57 0.92
C MET A 68 -4.66 -7.33 2.32
N ILE A 69 -5.82 -6.66 2.42
CA ILE A 69 -6.51 -6.45 3.72
C ILE A 69 -7.01 -7.77 4.32
N GLU A 70 -7.21 -8.80 3.50
CA GLU A 70 -7.56 -10.16 3.95
C GLU A 70 -6.43 -10.82 4.75
N PHE A 71 -5.19 -10.35 4.61
CA PHE A 71 -4.05 -10.83 5.39
C PHE A 71 -4.25 -10.64 6.90
N ILE A 72 -5.02 -9.63 7.31
CA ILE A 72 -5.40 -9.44 8.71
C ILE A 72 -6.10 -10.68 9.27
N GLY A 73 -6.90 -11.38 8.47
CA GLY A 73 -7.53 -12.65 8.87
C GLY A 73 -6.49 -13.74 9.16
N VAL A 74 -5.52 -13.91 8.26
CA VAL A 74 -4.44 -14.89 8.40
C VAL A 74 -3.57 -14.58 9.61
N THR A 75 -3.05 -13.37 9.73
CA THR A 75 -2.18 -13.00 10.86
C THR A 75 -2.94 -13.05 12.18
N THR A 76 -4.20 -12.59 12.22
CA THR A 76 -4.97 -12.61 13.46
C THR A 76 -5.28 -14.03 13.91
N SER A 77 -5.48 -14.97 12.97
CA SER A 77 -5.70 -16.39 13.29
C SER A 77 -4.50 -17.04 14.02
N GLU A 78 -3.29 -16.52 13.82
CA GLU A 78 -2.06 -16.98 14.48
C GLU A 78 -1.80 -16.26 15.84
N THR A 79 -2.64 -15.30 16.23
CA THR A 79 -2.49 -14.58 17.52
C THR A 79 -3.05 -15.39 18.69
N LYS A 80 -2.63 -15.04 19.92
CA LYS A 80 -3.11 -15.71 21.15
C LYS A 80 -4.63 -15.61 21.38
N ASN A 81 -5.28 -14.52 20.93
CA ASN A 81 -6.69 -14.22 21.21
C ASN A 81 -7.46 -13.77 19.94
N PRO A 82 -7.59 -14.62 18.91
CA PRO A 82 -8.11 -14.22 17.61
C PRO A 82 -9.55 -13.68 17.67
N ARG A 83 -10.40 -14.26 18.55
CA ARG A 83 -11.80 -13.85 18.75
C ARG A 83 -11.96 -12.42 19.26
N GLN A 84 -10.96 -11.89 19.97
CA GLN A 84 -10.99 -10.51 20.46
C GLN A 84 -10.22 -9.56 19.56
N VAL A 85 -9.11 -10.02 18.97
CA VAL A 85 -8.24 -9.19 18.13
C VAL A 85 -8.90 -8.91 16.78
N LEU A 86 -9.55 -9.88 16.15
CA LEU A 86 -10.10 -9.72 14.80
C LEU A 86 -11.19 -8.64 14.74
N PRO A 87 -12.22 -8.63 15.62
CA PRO A 87 -13.24 -7.58 15.60
C PRO A 87 -12.68 -6.18 15.90
N LYS A 88 -11.64 -6.09 16.74
CA LYS A 88 -10.96 -4.81 17.02
C LYS A 88 -10.21 -4.30 15.79
N ALA A 89 -9.43 -5.16 15.15
CA ALA A 89 -8.69 -4.81 13.93
C ALA A 89 -9.64 -4.29 12.84
N VAL A 90 -10.74 -5.00 12.58
CA VAL A 90 -11.77 -4.60 11.59
C VAL A 90 -12.35 -3.21 11.86
N LYS A 91 -12.52 -2.83 13.13
CA LYS A 91 -13.03 -1.50 13.51
C LYS A 91 -11.95 -0.41 13.41
N GLU A 92 -10.72 -0.72 13.80
CA GLU A 92 -9.65 0.29 13.89
C GLU A 92 -8.98 0.59 12.54
N ILE A 93 -8.88 -0.39 11.64
CA ILE A 93 -8.15 -0.21 10.38
C ILE A 93 -8.75 0.92 9.52
N PRO A 94 -10.07 0.98 9.25
CA PRO A 94 -10.65 2.07 8.47
C PRO A 94 -10.41 3.44 9.10
N LEU A 95 -10.53 3.55 10.43
CA LEU A 95 -10.26 4.78 11.17
C LEU A 95 -8.81 5.25 10.98
N ARG A 96 -7.85 4.33 11.08
CA ARG A 96 -6.43 4.63 10.84
C ARG A 96 -6.18 5.07 9.40
N ILE A 97 -6.83 4.44 8.42
CA ILE A 97 -6.74 4.83 7.00
C ILE A 97 -7.23 6.27 6.83
N ILE A 98 -8.43 6.60 7.31
CA ILE A 98 -8.99 7.95 7.21
C ILE A 98 -8.05 8.97 7.87
N PHE A 99 -7.55 8.66 9.06
CA PHE A 99 -6.68 9.56 9.80
C PHE A 99 -5.33 9.79 9.11
N PHE A 100 -4.60 8.72 8.76
CA PHE A 100 -3.24 8.83 8.21
C PHE A 100 -3.26 9.23 6.72
N TYR A 101 -4.05 8.54 5.90
CA TYR A 101 -4.10 8.79 4.46
C TYR A 101 -4.89 10.08 4.17
N GLY A 102 -6.10 10.17 4.71
CA GLY A 102 -6.93 11.36 4.55
C GLY A 102 -6.28 12.61 5.16
N GLY A 103 -5.71 12.48 6.36
CA GLY A 103 -4.98 13.57 7.01
C GLY A 103 -3.77 14.06 6.20
N ALA A 104 -2.96 13.14 5.65
CA ALA A 104 -1.83 13.53 4.80
C ALA A 104 -2.28 14.22 3.51
N LEU A 105 -3.33 13.71 2.84
CA LEU A 105 -3.87 14.34 1.63
C LEU A 105 -4.42 15.74 1.92
N ILE A 106 -5.17 15.91 3.01
CA ILE A 106 -5.67 17.21 3.44
C ILE A 106 -4.51 18.17 3.71
N ALA A 107 -3.46 17.72 4.41
CA ALA A 107 -2.28 18.53 4.69
C ALA A 107 -1.57 18.98 3.39
N ILE A 108 -1.36 18.07 2.45
CA ILE A 108 -0.74 18.35 1.15
C ILE A 108 -1.60 19.35 0.36
N MET A 109 -2.90 19.07 0.20
CA MET A 109 -3.84 19.89 -0.57
C MET A 109 -4.10 21.27 0.06
N ALA A 110 -3.96 21.39 1.38
CA ALA A 110 -4.04 22.68 2.06
C ALA A 110 -2.80 23.56 1.76
N ILE A 111 -1.62 22.96 1.55
CA ILE A 111 -0.40 23.71 1.23
C ILE A 111 -0.33 24.03 -0.27
N ILE A 112 -0.61 23.04 -1.11
CA ILE A 112 -0.53 23.12 -2.58
C ILE A 112 -1.92 22.82 -3.13
N PRO A 113 -2.57 23.77 -3.84
CA PRO A 113 -3.88 23.50 -4.41
C PRO A 113 -3.83 22.30 -5.33
N TRP A 114 -4.88 21.49 -5.30
CA TRP A 114 -4.92 20.17 -5.95
C TRP A 114 -4.68 20.21 -7.46
N SER A 115 -4.96 21.34 -8.12
CA SER A 115 -4.71 21.58 -9.55
C SER A 115 -3.24 21.77 -9.92
N TYR A 116 -2.36 22.04 -8.94
CA TYR A 116 -0.92 22.21 -9.14
C TYR A 116 -0.10 20.96 -8.78
N LEU A 117 -0.74 19.90 -8.31
CA LEU A 117 -0.04 18.65 -8.00
C LEU A 117 0.30 17.90 -9.29
N ASN A 118 1.60 17.79 -9.57
CA ASN A 118 2.12 16.99 -10.67
C ASN A 118 2.16 15.51 -10.28
N SER A 119 1.73 14.61 -11.17
CA SER A 119 1.78 13.16 -10.96
C SER A 119 3.20 12.59 -10.99
N SER A 120 4.15 13.30 -11.61
CA SER A 120 5.55 12.85 -11.73
C SER A 120 6.40 13.14 -10.50
N ASP A 121 5.97 14.07 -9.65
CA ASP A 121 6.71 14.51 -8.47
C ASP A 121 6.11 13.91 -7.20
N SER A 122 6.92 13.73 -6.15
CA SER A 122 6.42 13.30 -4.85
C SER A 122 5.89 14.51 -4.07
N PRO A 123 4.58 14.59 -3.77
CA PRO A 123 4.04 15.72 -2.99
C PRO A 123 4.64 15.80 -1.59
N PHE A 124 5.07 14.67 -1.03
CA PHE A 124 5.75 14.63 0.25
C PHE A 124 7.10 15.34 0.21
N VAL A 125 7.87 15.12 -0.87
CA VAL A 125 9.14 15.81 -1.09
C VAL A 125 8.88 17.29 -1.26
N THR A 126 7.96 17.68 -2.14
CA THR A 126 7.64 19.09 -2.42
C THR A 126 7.27 19.85 -1.15
N VAL A 127 6.38 19.30 -0.31
CA VAL A 127 5.98 19.96 0.94
C VAL A 127 7.16 20.12 1.92
N PHE A 128 7.99 19.08 2.08
CA PHE A 128 9.14 19.18 2.98
C PHE A 128 10.24 20.09 2.46
N GLU A 129 10.43 20.19 1.14
CA GLU A 129 11.32 21.19 0.53
C GLU A 129 10.81 22.61 0.76
N LEU A 130 9.51 22.85 0.61
CA LEU A 130 8.88 24.13 0.94
C LEU A 130 9.03 24.49 2.42
N ALA A 131 9.03 23.48 3.30
CA ALA A 131 9.31 23.65 4.74
C ALA A 131 10.80 23.92 5.05
N GLY A 132 11.68 23.91 4.05
CA GLY A 132 13.12 24.20 4.18
C GLY A 132 14.01 22.98 4.36
N ILE A 133 13.48 21.75 4.24
CA ILE A 133 14.26 20.52 4.39
C ILE A 133 15.01 20.21 3.08
N LYS A 134 16.26 20.65 2.99
CA LYS A 134 17.12 20.49 1.79
C LYS A 134 17.36 19.04 1.35
N TRP A 135 17.18 18.07 2.24
CA TRP A 135 17.38 16.64 2.00
C TRP A 135 16.06 15.85 1.96
N ALA A 136 14.93 16.54 1.76
CA ALA A 136 13.59 15.95 1.74
C ALA A 136 13.46 14.79 0.75
N ALA A 137 14.02 14.91 -0.45
CA ALA A 137 14.03 13.83 -1.43
C ALA A 137 14.67 12.54 -0.88
N ALA A 138 15.83 12.66 -0.24
CA ALA A 138 16.52 11.52 0.38
C ALA A 138 15.73 10.95 1.56
N LEU A 139 15.14 11.80 2.40
CA LEU A 139 14.28 11.40 3.52
C LEU A 139 13.10 10.56 3.04
N ILE A 140 12.34 11.07 2.08
CA ILE A 140 11.14 10.41 1.58
C ILE A 140 11.50 9.13 0.85
N ASN A 141 12.57 9.11 0.05
CA ASN A 141 13.05 7.88 -0.57
C ASN A 141 13.42 6.82 0.48
N PHE A 142 14.07 7.19 1.57
CA PHE A 142 14.35 6.28 2.68
C PHE A 142 13.05 5.73 3.31
N VAL A 143 12.06 6.59 3.57
CA VAL A 143 10.75 6.19 4.10
C VAL A 143 10.02 5.26 3.13
N VAL A 144 10.03 5.54 1.84
CA VAL A 144 9.36 4.73 0.80
C VAL A 144 10.04 3.37 0.67
N LEU A 145 11.37 3.32 0.65
CA LEU A 145 12.12 2.05 0.55
C LEU A 145 11.89 1.16 1.77
N THR A 146 11.94 1.72 2.98
CA THR A 146 11.62 0.97 4.21
C THR A 146 10.15 0.54 4.24
N SER A 147 9.25 1.37 3.68
CA SER A 147 7.84 1.05 3.54
C SER A 147 7.60 -0.13 2.59
N ALA A 148 8.24 -0.11 1.43
CA ALA A 148 8.18 -1.17 0.42
C ALA A 148 8.80 -2.47 0.94
N ALA A 149 9.96 -2.40 1.61
CA ALA A 149 10.61 -3.57 2.22
C ALA A 149 9.71 -4.23 3.27
N SER A 150 9.04 -3.45 4.11
CA SER A 150 8.06 -3.96 5.08
C SER A 150 6.86 -4.61 4.41
N ALA A 151 6.31 -4.00 3.34
CA ALA A 151 5.20 -4.60 2.60
C ALA A 151 5.60 -5.93 1.95
N LEU A 152 6.78 -5.96 1.30
CA LEU A 152 7.35 -7.17 0.71
C LEU A 152 7.55 -8.30 1.72
N ASN A 153 7.96 -7.98 2.95
CA ASN A 153 8.11 -8.99 4.02
C ASN A 153 6.76 -9.68 4.32
N SER A 154 5.70 -8.89 4.54
CA SER A 154 4.37 -9.45 4.80
C SER A 154 3.82 -10.20 3.59
N THR A 155 4.05 -9.71 2.37
CA THR A 155 3.66 -10.40 1.13
C THR A 155 4.37 -11.73 0.97
N LEU A 156 5.69 -11.80 1.16
CA LEU A 156 6.46 -13.04 1.08
C LEU A 156 6.01 -14.05 2.14
N TYR A 157 5.72 -13.58 3.35
CA TYR A 157 5.21 -14.42 4.44
C TYR A 157 3.84 -15.03 4.12
N SER A 158 2.93 -14.24 3.56
CA SER A 158 1.57 -14.67 3.18
C SER A 158 1.59 -15.60 1.97
N THR A 159 2.20 -15.15 0.87
CA THR A 159 2.26 -15.90 -0.38
C THR A 159 3.01 -17.22 -0.22
N GLY A 160 4.07 -17.26 0.59
CA GLY A 160 4.77 -18.50 0.92
C GLY A 160 3.85 -19.54 1.58
N ARG A 161 2.93 -19.12 2.45
CA ARG A 161 1.93 -20.02 3.06
C ARG A 161 0.86 -20.47 2.07
N HIS A 162 0.35 -19.55 1.25
CA HIS A 162 -0.63 -19.90 0.22
C HIS A 162 -0.05 -20.92 -0.77
N LEU A 163 1.19 -20.70 -1.23
CA LEU A 163 1.88 -21.62 -2.13
C LEU A 163 2.14 -22.99 -1.46
N TYR A 164 2.53 -22.98 -0.18
CA TYR A 164 2.66 -24.21 0.62
C TYR A 164 1.35 -24.98 0.72
N GLN A 165 0.24 -24.31 1.06
CA GLN A 165 -1.09 -24.94 1.18
C GLN A 165 -1.55 -25.54 -0.16
N ILE A 166 -1.40 -24.81 -1.26
CA ILE A 166 -1.72 -25.31 -2.60
C ILE A 166 -0.87 -26.54 -2.93
N ALA A 167 0.42 -26.53 -2.62
CA ALA A 167 1.31 -27.66 -2.89
C ALA A 167 1.02 -28.88 -1.99
N HIS A 168 0.54 -28.65 -0.77
CA HIS A 168 0.16 -29.69 0.17
C HIS A 168 -1.15 -30.38 -0.24
N ASP A 169 -2.16 -29.58 -0.61
CA ASP A 169 -3.51 -30.07 -0.92
C ASP A 169 -3.64 -30.56 -2.38
N SER A 170 -2.71 -30.19 -3.27
CA SER A 170 -2.73 -30.57 -4.69
C SER A 170 -1.63 -31.59 -5.05
N PRO A 171 -1.92 -32.65 -5.83
CA PRO A 171 -0.93 -33.62 -6.27
C PRO A 171 -0.09 -33.09 -7.47
N ASN A 172 0.39 -31.86 -7.43
CA ASN A 172 1.21 -31.28 -8.48
C ASN A 172 2.67 -31.79 -8.39
N ARG A 173 3.10 -32.57 -9.38
CA ARG A 173 4.45 -33.17 -9.44
C ARG A 173 5.56 -32.12 -9.47
N PHE A 174 5.35 -30.97 -10.11
CA PHE A 174 6.34 -29.90 -10.17
C PHE A 174 6.56 -29.27 -8.79
N LEU A 175 5.47 -28.92 -8.08
CA LEU A 175 5.55 -28.32 -6.74
C LEU A 175 6.19 -29.28 -5.73
N LYS A 176 5.90 -30.58 -5.83
CA LYS A 176 6.55 -31.61 -5.01
C LYS A 176 8.04 -31.77 -5.32
N ALA A 177 8.44 -31.66 -6.60
CA ALA A 177 9.85 -31.75 -6.99
C ALA A 177 10.70 -30.62 -6.37
N ILE A 178 10.16 -29.41 -6.30
CA ILE A 178 10.81 -28.26 -5.65
C ILE A 178 10.58 -28.19 -4.13
N LYS A 179 9.91 -29.19 -3.54
CA LYS A 179 9.67 -29.34 -2.09
C LYS A 179 9.03 -28.10 -1.44
N VAL A 180 8.12 -27.42 -2.14
CA VAL A 180 7.41 -26.24 -1.59
C VAL A 180 6.33 -26.62 -0.56
N ASP A 181 5.98 -27.90 -0.46
CA ASP A 181 5.06 -28.51 0.51
C ASP A 181 5.73 -28.91 1.84
N THR A 182 6.99 -28.53 2.04
CA THR A 182 7.76 -28.89 3.25
C THR A 182 7.98 -27.68 4.16
N LEU A 183 8.01 -27.95 5.46
CA LEU A 183 8.39 -26.97 6.48
C LEU A 183 9.87 -27.12 6.85
N SER A 184 10.53 -25.99 7.10
CA SER A 184 11.87 -25.95 7.67
C SER A 184 11.87 -26.35 9.15
N ARG A 185 13.06 -26.48 9.75
CA ARG A 185 13.23 -26.76 11.20
C ARG A 185 12.57 -25.71 12.12
N HIS A 186 12.32 -24.51 11.59
CA HIS A 186 11.64 -23.43 12.31
C HIS A 186 10.13 -23.37 12.02
N ASN A 187 9.56 -24.41 11.42
CA ASN A 187 8.14 -24.49 11.01
C ASN A 187 7.69 -23.41 10.03
N VAL A 188 8.59 -22.97 9.16
CA VAL A 188 8.31 -21.99 8.09
C VAL A 188 8.50 -22.63 6.71
N PRO A 189 7.60 -22.43 5.72
CA PRO A 189 7.70 -23.00 4.38
C PRO A 189 8.78 -22.30 3.54
N GLN A 190 10.05 -22.57 3.86
CA GLN A 190 11.20 -21.86 3.32
C GLN A 190 11.29 -21.91 1.78
N ASN A 191 11.09 -23.09 1.19
CA ASN A 191 11.16 -23.24 -0.28
C ASN A 191 10.06 -22.47 -1.00
N ALA A 192 8.85 -22.42 -0.42
CA ALA A 192 7.73 -21.65 -0.97
C ALA A 192 8.00 -20.14 -0.91
N ILE A 193 8.62 -19.67 0.18
CA ILE A 193 9.05 -18.27 0.32
C ILE A 193 10.13 -17.93 -0.70
N ILE A 194 11.15 -18.78 -0.87
CA ILE A 194 12.24 -18.55 -1.84
C ILE A 194 11.68 -18.52 -3.28
N ALA A 195 10.81 -19.47 -3.63
CA ALA A 195 10.15 -19.49 -4.94
C ALA A 195 9.34 -18.21 -5.18
N SER A 196 8.60 -17.74 -4.18
CA SER A 196 7.84 -16.48 -4.24
C SER A 196 8.77 -15.27 -4.41
N ALA A 197 9.90 -15.24 -3.70
CA ALA A 197 10.89 -14.17 -3.80
C ALA A 197 11.55 -14.11 -5.18
N ILE A 198 11.87 -15.27 -5.77
CA ILE A 198 12.40 -15.33 -7.14
C ILE A 198 11.37 -14.78 -8.14
N LEU A 199 10.10 -15.17 -8.03
CA LEU A 199 9.05 -14.65 -8.91
C LEU A 199 8.88 -13.13 -8.78
N ILE A 200 8.92 -12.59 -7.56
CA ILE A 200 8.87 -11.14 -7.33
C ILE A 200 10.10 -10.44 -7.93
N ALA A 201 11.29 -11.02 -7.78
CA ALA A 201 12.51 -10.47 -8.38
C ALA A 201 12.43 -10.47 -9.91
N LEU A 202 11.85 -11.52 -10.51
CA LEU A 202 11.61 -11.59 -11.95
C LEU A 202 10.59 -10.53 -12.42
N ALA A 203 9.62 -10.16 -11.59
CA ALA A 203 8.65 -9.12 -11.93
C ALA A 203 9.31 -7.74 -12.16
N ALA A 204 10.47 -7.46 -11.55
CA ALA A 204 11.19 -6.22 -11.79
C ALA A 204 11.66 -6.06 -13.26
N PHE A 205 11.88 -7.17 -13.96
CA PHE A 205 12.30 -7.18 -15.37
C PHE A 205 11.17 -6.87 -16.35
N ILE A 206 9.91 -6.78 -15.89
CA ILE A 206 8.77 -6.40 -16.73
C ILE A 206 9.01 -5.01 -17.36
N ASN A 207 9.68 -4.10 -16.65
CA ASN A 207 10.04 -2.77 -17.17
C ASN A 207 10.95 -2.79 -18.42
N VAL A 208 11.65 -3.91 -18.66
CA VAL A 208 12.61 -4.04 -19.77
C VAL A 208 11.99 -4.79 -20.96
N LEU A 209 10.78 -5.31 -20.82
CA LEU A 209 10.13 -6.08 -21.87
C LEU A 209 9.64 -5.17 -23.01
N PRO A 210 9.94 -5.52 -24.28
CA PRO A 210 9.44 -4.77 -25.43
C PRO A 210 7.90 -4.84 -25.48
N GLY A 211 7.26 -3.68 -25.53
CA GLY A 211 5.80 -3.54 -25.59
C GLY A 211 5.13 -3.16 -24.26
N VAL A 212 5.88 -3.08 -23.15
CA VAL A 212 5.37 -2.56 -21.88
C VAL A 212 5.74 -1.08 -21.74
N SER A 213 4.76 -0.19 -21.90
CA SER A 213 4.97 1.27 -21.76
C SER A 213 4.91 1.74 -20.30
N ASP A 214 4.11 1.05 -19.47
CA ASP A 214 3.96 1.36 -18.05
C ASP A 214 3.77 0.06 -17.26
N ALA A 215 4.88 -0.49 -16.76
CA ALA A 215 4.84 -1.71 -15.96
C ALA A 215 4.08 -1.51 -14.65
N PHE A 216 4.09 -0.30 -14.09
CA PHE A 216 3.41 0.00 -12.85
C PHE A 216 1.89 -0.02 -13.04
N ALA A 217 1.36 0.67 -14.06
CA ALA A 217 -0.05 0.58 -14.41
C ALA A 217 -0.47 -0.87 -14.72
N LEU A 218 0.35 -1.62 -15.45
CA LEU A 218 0.07 -3.01 -15.79
C LEU A 218 -0.02 -3.91 -14.54
N ILE A 219 0.95 -3.82 -13.63
CA ILE A 219 0.99 -4.65 -12.41
C ILE A 219 -0.15 -4.24 -11.47
N THR A 220 -0.39 -2.95 -11.29
CA THR A 220 -1.44 -2.45 -10.39
C THR A 220 -2.84 -2.83 -10.89
N ALA A 221 -3.09 -2.73 -12.20
CA ALA A 221 -4.39 -3.09 -12.79
C ALA A 221 -4.64 -4.60 -12.75
N SER A 222 -3.64 -5.41 -13.16
CA SER A 222 -3.75 -6.87 -13.14
C SER A 222 -3.93 -7.41 -11.72
N SER A 223 -3.15 -6.90 -10.75
CA SER A 223 -3.28 -7.29 -9.34
C SER A 223 -4.67 -6.94 -8.80
N SER A 224 -5.14 -5.72 -9.05
CA SER A 224 -6.46 -5.28 -8.59
C SER A 224 -7.59 -6.17 -9.13
N GLY A 225 -7.54 -6.53 -10.41
CA GLY A 225 -8.52 -7.44 -11.01
C GLY A 225 -8.55 -8.82 -10.36
N VAL A 226 -7.38 -9.41 -10.11
CA VAL A 226 -7.26 -10.72 -9.44
C VAL A 226 -7.81 -10.66 -8.01
N TYR A 227 -7.48 -9.62 -7.25
CA TYR A 227 -7.97 -9.47 -5.88
C TYR A 227 -9.47 -9.23 -5.79
N ILE A 228 -10.07 -8.48 -6.74
CA ILE A 228 -11.52 -8.34 -6.82
C ILE A 228 -12.17 -9.71 -7.01
N ALA A 229 -11.64 -10.54 -7.92
CA ALA A 229 -12.14 -11.89 -8.14
C ALA A 229 -12.00 -12.76 -6.87
N ILE A 230 -10.86 -12.68 -6.18
CA ILE A 230 -10.64 -13.37 -4.90
C ILE A 230 -11.69 -12.94 -3.86
N TYR A 231 -11.94 -11.65 -3.69
CA TYR A 231 -12.94 -11.16 -2.73
C TYR A 231 -14.36 -11.60 -3.08
N ILE A 232 -14.72 -11.62 -4.36
CA ILE A 232 -16.01 -12.17 -4.82
C ILE A 232 -16.11 -13.65 -4.43
N LEU A 233 -15.08 -14.45 -4.70
CA LEU A 233 -15.06 -15.87 -4.34
C LEU A 233 -15.15 -16.10 -2.83
N ILE A 234 -14.45 -15.28 -2.03
CA ILE A 234 -14.54 -15.32 -0.56
C ILE A 234 -15.96 -15.01 -0.09
N MET A 235 -16.60 -13.98 -0.65
CA MET A 235 -17.99 -13.62 -0.31
C MET A 235 -18.96 -14.74 -0.68
N VAL A 236 -18.83 -15.33 -1.88
CA VAL A 236 -19.68 -16.45 -2.32
C VAL A 236 -19.48 -17.67 -1.42
N ALA A 237 -18.24 -18.00 -1.08
CA ALA A 237 -17.93 -19.10 -0.16
C ALA A 237 -18.54 -18.84 1.23
N HIS A 238 -18.46 -17.61 1.74
CA HIS A 238 -19.09 -17.23 3.01
C HIS A 238 -20.61 -17.38 2.96
N LEU A 239 -21.27 -16.91 1.89
CA LEU A 239 -22.72 -17.03 1.72
C LEU A 239 -23.18 -18.48 1.62
N LYS A 240 -22.38 -19.38 1.02
CA LYS A 240 -22.71 -20.80 0.91
C LYS A 240 -22.44 -21.58 2.20
N TYR A 241 -21.47 -21.14 2.99
CA TYR A 241 -21.15 -21.73 4.29
C TYR A 241 -22.18 -21.38 5.36
N ARG A 242 -22.80 -20.20 5.24
CA ARG A 242 -23.81 -19.68 6.16
C ARG A 242 -25.19 -20.28 5.89
#